data_AF-A0A1H6B013-F1
#
_entry.id   AF-A0A1H6B013-F1
#
_cell.length_a   1.000
_cell.length_b   1.000
_cell.length_c   1.000
_cell.angle_alpha   90.00
_cell.angle_beta   90.00
_cell.angle_gamma   90.00
#
_symmetry.space_group_name_H-M   'P 1'
#
loop_
_entity.id
_entity.type
_entity.pdbx_description
1 polymer ?
#
loop_
_entity_poly.entity_id
_entity_poly.type
_entity_poly.pdbx_seq_one_letter_code
_entity_poly.pdbx_strand_id
1 'polypeptide(L)'
;MTPSPGASPAERPGPAPAPAPSPTGSAPAPAFASGPADRPAPPPVPLSVLDLGAHLPGAPAEQAVLDIVETARTADACGYHRFWVAEHHASPVTASSSPAVLIATIAARTRHIRVGSGGVMLPNHAPLTVAEQFATLQALHPGRIDLGLGRFSGGTAATHDLLMAALRRGPDAAAEFPALVDELLGFLHHAGPPAHRFHALDLAPHPAGPPEVHILGASGNGARLAAERSLPFVHGHHLGRSKCRPDAVDHYRAAWTPGATGAAPRVIVAVNTVCAPTDEEAELRAVRAAAYAVRRRAAAAADAPLDPAREDALARELVAEEQVVHGAPAAVSARLAALAADLGADEVMLVPYELTGADRGRTLRLLAGASPQRDVPPQTRSGRVPGHPRPGGSQDEPPHAEVSLSTASAAGVTN
;
A
#
# COMPACT_ATOMS: atom_id res chain seq x y z
N MET A 1 21.96 -53.98 63.34
CA MET A 1 22.40 -54.36 61.98
C MET A 1 23.22 -53.21 61.42
N THR A 2 24.51 -53.45 61.21
CA THR A 2 25.50 -52.66 60.42
C THR A 2 25.15 -52.70 58.91
N PRO A 3 25.78 -51.90 58.01
CA PRO A 3 27.01 -51.09 58.20
C PRO A 3 26.99 -49.63 57.65
N SER A 4 28.03 -48.89 58.05
CA SER A 4 28.63 -47.68 57.43
C SER A 4 29.29 -48.03 56.07
N PRO A 5 29.64 -47.10 55.14
CA PRO A 5 30.69 -46.05 55.31
C PRO A 5 30.30 -44.72 54.59
N GLY A 6 31.05 -43.61 54.53
CA GLY A 6 32.39 -43.24 54.92
C GLY A 6 32.56 -41.72 54.73
N ALA A 7 33.62 -41.17 55.33
CA ALA A 7 33.88 -39.74 55.49
C ALA A 7 34.85 -39.16 54.43
N SER A 8 34.71 -37.85 54.18
CA SER A 8 35.73 -36.81 53.82
C SER A 8 35.29 -35.90 52.66
N PRO A 9 35.86 -34.69 52.46
CA PRO A 9 36.54 -33.78 53.39
C PRO A 9 36.00 -32.33 53.32
N ALA A 10 36.47 -31.49 54.25
CA ALA A 10 36.27 -30.04 54.24
C ALA A 10 37.04 -29.37 53.09
N GLU A 11 36.35 -28.55 52.30
CA GLU A 11 36.96 -27.61 51.34
C GLU A 11 37.03 -26.18 51.91
N ARG A 12 38.15 -25.53 51.62
CA ARG A 12 38.56 -24.23 52.13
C ARG A 12 37.72 -23.09 51.51
N PRO A 13 37.52 -21.97 52.22
CA PRO A 13 36.84 -20.82 51.65
C PRO A 13 37.69 -20.19 50.54
N GLY A 14 37.11 -20.07 49.34
CA GLY A 14 37.69 -19.33 48.22
C GLY A 14 37.75 -17.82 48.49
N PRO A 15 38.66 -17.08 47.83
CA PRO A 15 38.87 -15.66 48.08
C PRO A 15 37.66 -14.81 47.64
N ALA A 16 37.39 -13.76 48.40
CA ALA A 16 36.31 -12.81 48.17
C ALA A 16 36.41 -12.14 46.78
N PRO A 17 35.28 -11.87 46.10
CA PRO A 17 35.28 -11.15 44.83
C PRO A 17 35.73 -9.70 45.01
N ALA A 18 36.55 -9.23 44.06
CA ALA A 18 37.08 -7.88 44.00
C ALA A 18 35.96 -6.82 43.88
N PRO A 19 36.16 -5.60 44.43
CA PRO A 19 35.17 -4.54 44.38
C PRO A 19 34.93 -4.04 42.95
N ALA A 20 33.66 -3.82 42.61
CA ALA A 20 33.23 -3.26 41.33
C ALA A 20 33.81 -1.84 41.12
N PRO A 21 34.25 -1.49 39.90
CA PRO A 21 34.68 -0.12 39.61
C PRO A 21 33.49 0.84 39.65
N SER A 22 33.69 1.98 40.32
CA SER A 22 32.73 3.09 40.37
C SER A 22 32.46 3.68 38.98
N PRO A 23 31.22 4.15 38.69
CA PRO A 23 30.89 4.72 37.39
C PRO A 23 31.58 6.07 37.21
N THR A 24 32.56 6.11 36.32
CA THR A 24 33.20 7.34 35.86
C THR A 24 32.54 7.78 34.55
N GLY A 25 32.12 9.06 34.51
CA GLY A 25 31.91 9.81 33.27
C GLY A 25 30.68 9.43 32.43
N SER A 26 29.55 10.08 32.71
CA SER A 26 28.46 10.25 31.73
C SER A 26 29.02 11.02 30.53
N ALA A 27 29.24 10.33 29.41
CA ALA A 27 29.46 10.97 28.13
C ALA A 27 28.11 11.55 27.64
N PRO A 28 28.02 12.83 27.27
CA PRO A 28 26.77 13.39 26.77
C PRO A 28 26.40 12.70 25.45
N ALA A 29 25.11 12.38 25.32
CA ALA A 29 24.49 11.93 24.08
C ALA A 29 24.85 12.88 22.92
N PRO A 30 25.02 12.37 21.68
CA PRO A 30 25.38 13.24 20.57
C PRO A 30 24.29 14.30 20.37
N ALA A 31 24.66 15.55 20.62
CA ALA A 31 23.85 16.70 20.27
C ALA A 31 23.69 16.72 18.74
N PHE A 32 22.45 16.72 18.26
CA PHE A 32 22.15 17.00 16.87
C PHE A 32 22.72 18.38 16.52
N ALA A 33 23.78 18.38 15.72
CA ALA A 33 24.37 19.61 15.20
C ALA A 33 23.40 20.25 14.22
N SER A 34 22.82 21.39 14.60
CA SER A 34 22.22 22.36 13.71
C SER A 34 23.34 23.10 12.96
N GLY A 35 23.49 22.81 11.67
CA GLY A 35 24.40 23.49 10.73
C GLY A 35 23.69 23.76 9.39
N PRO A 36 24.11 24.79 8.63
CA PRO A 36 23.20 25.66 7.89
C PRO A 36 22.77 25.14 6.50
N ALA A 37 21.64 25.69 6.07
CA ALA A 37 21.04 25.59 4.75
C ALA A 37 22.02 26.01 3.64
N ASP A 38 22.49 25.04 2.84
CA ASP A 38 22.90 25.29 1.45
C ASP A 38 22.99 24.02 0.58
N ARG A 39 22.23 22.96 0.91
CA ARG A 39 21.98 21.91 -0.09
C ARG A 39 20.90 22.43 -1.04
N PRO A 40 21.14 22.42 -2.37
CA PRO A 40 20.05 22.70 -3.30
C PRO A 40 18.91 21.75 -2.98
N ALA A 41 17.71 22.30 -2.81
CA ALA A 41 16.53 21.50 -2.52
C ALA A 41 16.43 20.37 -3.58
N PRO A 42 16.27 19.11 -3.17
CA PRO A 42 16.11 18.03 -4.13
C PRO A 42 14.95 18.38 -5.07
N PRO A 43 15.05 18.02 -6.37
CA PRO A 43 13.97 18.31 -7.30
C PRO A 43 12.66 17.72 -6.75
N PRO A 44 11.53 18.41 -6.93
CA PRO A 44 10.26 17.97 -6.35
C PRO A 44 9.93 16.55 -6.83
N VAL A 45 9.83 15.63 -5.88
CA VAL A 45 9.44 14.24 -6.12
C VAL A 45 7.98 14.20 -6.58
N PRO A 46 7.59 13.26 -7.48
CA PRO A 46 6.20 13.14 -7.89
C PRO A 46 5.29 12.86 -6.70
N LEU A 47 4.09 13.43 -6.74
CA LEU A 47 3.04 13.17 -5.76
C LEU A 47 2.02 12.19 -6.32
N SER A 48 1.59 11.28 -5.47
CA SER A 48 0.62 10.23 -5.78
C SER A 48 -0.42 10.11 -4.68
N VAL A 49 -1.43 9.27 -4.86
CA VAL A 49 -2.53 9.11 -3.92
C VAL A 49 -2.77 7.63 -3.62
N LEU A 50 -2.97 7.30 -2.35
CA LEU A 50 -3.51 6.03 -1.89
C LEU A 50 -4.81 6.29 -1.14
N ASP A 51 -5.94 5.89 -1.72
CA ASP A 51 -7.25 5.98 -1.09
C ASP A 51 -7.59 4.66 -0.38
N LEU A 52 -7.86 4.75 0.92
CA LEU A 52 -8.23 3.60 1.75
C LEU A 52 -9.72 3.25 1.64
N GLY A 53 -10.52 4.07 0.96
CA GLY A 53 -11.97 4.00 0.91
C GLY A 53 -12.64 4.42 2.21
N ALA A 54 -11.99 5.28 3.00
CA ALA A 54 -12.48 5.67 4.31
C ALA A 54 -13.83 6.40 4.21
N HIS A 55 -14.78 6.03 5.07
CA HIS A 55 -16.09 6.66 5.11
C HIS A 55 -16.62 6.80 6.53
N LEU A 56 -17.53 7.76 6.73
CA LEU A 56 -18.26 7.92 7.99
C LEU A 56 -19.26 6.77 8.19
N PRO A 57 -19.55 6.37 9.45
CA PRO A 57 -20.62 5.41 9.71
C PRO A 57 -21.95 5.89 9.18
N GLY A 58 -22.74 4.97 8.67
CA GLY A 58 -24.07 5.26 8.13
C GLY A 58 -24.05 5.97 6.77
N ALA A 59 -22.88 6.29 6.22
CA ALA A 59 -22.79 6.66 4.81
C ALA A 59 -23.28 5.49 3.95
N PRO A 60 -24.09 5.76 2.90
CA PRO A 60 -24.48 4.71 1.95
C PRO A 60 -23.25 4.05 1.34
N ALA A 61 -23.23 2.71 1.31
CA ALA A 61 -22.08 1.95 0.81
C ALA A 61 -21.77 2.30 -0.66
N GLU A 62 -22.83 2.53 -1.44
CA GLU A 62 -22.75 2.96 -2.83
C GLU A 62 -22.01 4.30 -2.95
N GLN A 63 -22.33 5.25 -2.07
CA GLN A 63 -21.68 6.56 -2.06
C GLN A 63 -20.20 6.44 -1.67
N ALA A 64 -19.86 5.60 -0.68
CA ALA A 64 -18.48 5.40 -0.28
C ALA A 64 -17.61 4.84 -1.41
N VAL A 65 -18.15 3.95 -2.24
CA VAL A 65 -17.47 3.44 -3.45
C VAL A 65 -17.36 4.52 -4.53
N LEU A 66 -18.42 5.28 -4.78
CA LEU A 66 -18.41 6.37 -5.76
C LEU A 66 -17.44 7.50 -5.38
N ASP A 67 -17.32 7.81 -4.09
CA ASP A 67 -16.37 8.78 -3.57
C ASP A 67 -14.91 8.42 -3.91
N ILE A 68 -14.54 7.15 -3.91
CA ILE A 68 -13.20 6.70 -4.33
C ILE A 68 -12.97 7.07 -5.80
N VAL A 69 -13.95 6.82 -6.66
CA VAL A 69 -13.86 7.12 -8.09
C VAL A 69 -13.74 8.63 -8.32
N GLU A 70 -14.55 9.45 -7.64
CA GLU A 70 -14.49 10.91 -7.79
C GLU A 70 -13.20 11.50 -7.21
N THR A 71 -12.65 10.91 -6.16
CA THR A 71 -11.32 11.27 -5.65
C THR A 71 -10.24 10.95 -6.69
N ALA A 72 -10.33 9.81 -7.38
CA ALA A 72 -9.41 9.46 -8.46
C ALA A 72 -9.49 10.40 -9.67
N ARG A 73 -10.70 10.81 -10.05
CA ARG A 73 -10.91 11.83 -11.11
C ARG A 73 -10.32 13.18 -10.73
N THR A 74 -10.44 13.56 -9.46
CA THR A 74 -9.80 14.76 -8.93
C THR A 74 -8.28 14.65 -9.01
N ALA A 75 -7.70 13.52 -8.60
CA ALA A 75 -6.26 13.27 -8.68
C ALA A 75 -5.73 13.34 -10.13
N ASP A 76 -6.45 12.74 -11.09
CA ASP A 76 -6.12 12.79 -12.52
C ASP A 76 -6.14 14.23 -13.06
N ALA A 77 -7.20 15.00 -12.74
CA ALA A 77 -7.31 16.40 -13.16
C ALA A 77 -6.25 17.31 -12.53
N CYS A 78 -5.77 16.96 -11.33
CA CYS A 78 -4.73 17.67 -10.60
C CYS A 78 -3.31 17.28 -11.02
N GLY A 79 -3.12 16.29 -11.90
CA GLY A 79 -1.80 15.89 -12.40
C GLY A 79 -0.98 15.03 -11.44
N TYR A 80 -1.63 14.32 -10.51
CA TYR A 80 -0.95 13.33 -9.67
C TYR A 80 -0.39 12.18 -10.52
N HIS A 81 0.71 11.57 -10.07
CA HIS A 81 1.44 10.56 -10.83
C HIS A 81 0.70 9.21 -10.86
N ARG A 82 0.25 8.72 -9.70
CA ARG A 82 -0.58 7.51 -9.58
C ARG A 82 -1.68 7.65 -8.54
N PHE A 83 -2.76 6.89 -8.72
CA PHE A 83 -3.86 6.73 -7.78
C PHE A 83 -4.06 5.25 -7.47
N TRP A 84 -3.84 4.88 -6.21
CA TRP A 84 -3.97 3.52 -5.73
C TRP A 84 -5.16 3.36 -4.80
N VAL A 85 -5.75 2.16 -4.83
CA VAL A 85 -6.79 1.74 -3.90
C VAL A 85 -6.27 0.64 -2.99
N ALA A 86 -6.54 0.75 -1.68
CA ALA A 86 -6.17 -0.29 -0.72
C ALA A 86 -7.10 -1.50 -0.80
N GLU A 87 -6.73 -2.61 -0.16
CA GLU A 87 -7.61 -3.76 0.07
C GLU A 87 -7.87 -3.90 1.57
N HIS A 88 -9.15 -3.87 1.97
CA HIS A 88 -9.56 -4.04 3.36
C HIS A 88 -10.81 -4.93 3.43
N HIS A 89 -10.71 -5.99 4.23
CA HIS A 89 -11.78 -6.96 4.46
C HIS A 89 -12.37 -6.83 5.85
N ALA A 90 -13.67 -7.12 5.97
CA ALA A 90 -14.41 -7.10 7.23
C ALA A 90 -14.23 -5.78 8.02
N SER A 91 -14.11 -4.66 7.29
CA SER A 91 -13.84 -3.34 7.86
C SER A 91 -15.10 -2.47 7.72
N PRO A 92 -15.69 -2.01 8.84
CA PRO A 92 -16.89 -1.17 8.80
C PRO A 92 -16.58 0.31 8.47
N VAL A 93 -15.33 0.63 8.17
CA VAL A 93 -14.85 2.02 7.98
C VAL A 93 -14.17 2.24 6.64
N THR A 94 -14.11 1.22 5.79
CA THR A 94 -13.49 1.29 4.46
C THR A 94 -14.34 0.58 3.42
N ALA A 95 -14.52 1.20 2.25
CA ALA A 95 -15.32 0.65 1.14
C ALA A 95 -14.49 -0.05 0.05
N SER A 96 -13.18 -0.24 0.28
CA SER A 96 -12.27 -0.81 -0.72
C SER A 96 -11.85 -2.23 -0.35
N SER A 97 -12.51 -3.24 -0.91
CA SER A 97 -12.22 -4.67 -0.67
C SER A 97 -11.84 -5.46 -1.93
N SER A 98 -12.06 -4.89 -3.13
CA SER A 98 -11.81 -5.55 -4.42
C SER A 98 -11.02 -4.62 -5.36
N PRO A 99 -9.69 -4.55 -5.19
CA PRO A 99 -8.85 -3.62 -5.94
C PRO A 99 -9.02 -3.71 -7.46
N ALA A 100 -8.99 -4.92 -8.05
CA ALA A 100 -9.10 -5.09 -9.49
C ALA A 100 -10.39 -4.49 -10.09
N VAL A 101 -11.52 -4.61 -9.38
CA VAL A 101 -12.82 -4.05 -9.79
C VAL A 101 -12.81 -2.52 -9.76
N LEU A 102 -12.27 -1.95 -8.69
CA LEU A 102 -12.13 -0.49 -8.55
C LEU A 102 -11.14 0.08 -9.57
N ILE A 103 -10.00 -0.58 -9.76
CA ILE A 103 -8.97 -0.19 -10.74
C ILE A 103 -9.55 -0.16 -12.15
N ALA A 104 -10.30 -1.18 -12.57
CA ALA A 104 -10.96 -1.20 -13.88
C ALA A 104 -11.87 0.03 -14.07
N THR A 105 -12.69 0.33 -13.06
CA THR A 105 -13.63 1.45 -13.09
C THR A 105 -12.91 2.81 -13.12
N ILE A 106 -11.87 2.97 -12.31
CA ILE A 106 -11.10 4.21 -12.21
C ILE A 106 -10.29 4.44 -13.48
N ALA A 107 -9.61 3.41 -14.00
CA ALA A 107 -8.80 3.51 -15.22
C ALA A 107 -9.66 3.87 -16.44
N ALA A 108 -10.91 3.39 -16.51
CA ALA A 108 -11.88 3.77 -17.53
C ALA A 108 -12.42 5.21 -17.38
N ARG A 109 -12.36 5.79 -16.17
CA ARG A 109 -12.89 7.14 -15.86
C ARG A 109 -11.82 8.22 -15.72
N THR A 110 -10.56 7.86 -15.93
CA THR A 110 -9.39 8.75 -15.86
C THR A 110 -8.56 8.63 -17.14
N ARG A 111 -7.76 9.65 -17.45
CA ARG A 111 -7.06 9.75 -18.74
C ARG A 111 -5.55 9.53 -18.64
N HIS A 112 -4.91 10.08 -17.61
CA HIS A 112 -3.45 10.22 -17.58
C HIS A 112 -2.81 9.49 -16.40
N ILE A 113 -3.43 9.58 -15.22
CA ILE A 113 -2.91 9.01 -13.99
C ILE A 113 -2.70 7.49 -14.11
N ARG A 114 -1.63 6.96 -13.51
CA ARG A 114 -1.51 5.51 -13.31
C ARG A 114 -2.51 5.06 -12.26
N VAL A 115 -3.04 3.85 -12.37
CA VAL A 115 -4.04 3.31 -11.46
C VAL A 115 -3.59 1.94 -10.98
N GLY A 116 -3.72 1.66 -9.69
CA GLY A 116 -3.25 0.38 -9.17
C GLY A 116 -3.71 0.04 -7.77
N SER A 117 -3.13 -1.03 -7.23
CA SER A 117 -3.40 -1.48 -5.87
C SER A 117 -2.34 -0.98 -4.90
N GLY A 118 -2.77 -0.54 -3.72
CA GLY A 118 -1.89 -0.18 -2.61
C GLY A 118 -2.20 -0.91 -1.30
N GLY A 119 -2.30 -2.24 -1.24
CA GLY A 119 -1.93 -3.25 -2.23
C GLY A 119 -2.89 -4.44 -2.16
N VAL A 120 -2.80 -5.33 -3.15
CA VAL A 120 -3.49 -6.62 -3.09
C VAL A 120 -2.93 -7.41 -1.92
N MET A 121 -3.80 -7.88 -1.03
CA MET A 121 -3.45 -8.75 0.09
C MET A 121 -3.19 -10.16 -0.44
N LEU A 122 -2.04 -10.35 -1.10
CA LEU A 122 -1.75 -11.54 -1.91
C LEU A 122 -2.01 -12.88 -1.19
N PRO A 123 -1.74 -13.04 0.13
CA PRO A 123 -2.07 -14.27 0.85
C PRO A 123 -3.55 -14.68 0.82
N ASN A 124 -4.46 -13.75 0.51
CA ASN A 124 -5.89 -14.02 0.41
C ASN A 124 -6.29 -14.63 -0.94
N HIS A 125 -5.44 -14.50 -1.96
CA HIS A 125 -5.76 -14.80 -3.36
C HIS A 125 -4.93 -15.96 -3.89
N ALA A 126 -5.40 -16.59 -4.97
CA ALA A 126 -4.53 -17.42 -5.78
C ALA A 126 -3.67 -16.51 -6.67
N PRO A 127 -2.33 -16.69 -6.73
CA PRO A 127 -1.46 -15.87 -7.58
C PRO A 127 -1.90 -15.83 -9.04
N LEU A 128 -2.41 -16.95 -9.57
CA LEU A 128 -2.96 -17.04 -10.92
C LEU A 128 -4.10 -16.03 -11.16
N THR A 129 -5.07 -15.97 -10.25
CA THR A 129 -6.21 -15.04 -10.37
C THR A 129 -5.75 -13.59 -10.38
N VAL A 130 -4.78 -13.24 -9.53
CA VAL A 130 -4.21 -11.89 -9.51
C VAL A 130 -3.46 -11.60 -10.82
N ALA A 131 -2.69 -12.55 -11.33
CA ALA A 131 -1.98 -12.42 -12.60
C ALA A 131 -2.94 -12.13 -13.76
N GLU A 132 -4.00 -12.94 -13.93
CA GLU A 132 -4.97 -12.77 -15.01
C GLU A 132 -5.76 -11.46 -14.91
N GLN A 133 -6.16 -11.07 -13.69
CA GLN A 133 -6.85 -9.80 -13.45
C GLN A 133 -5.98 -8.62 -13.88
N PHE A 134 -4.72 -8.58 -13.43
CA PHE A 134 -3.85 -7.46 -13.73
C PHE A 134 -3.28 -7.49 -15.15
N ALA A 135 -3.11 -8.67 -15.76
CA ALA A 135 -2.83 -8.80 -17.19
C ALA A 135 -3.99 -8.26 -18.03
N THR A 136 -5.24 -8.55 -17.64
CA THR A 136 -6.44 -8.00 -18.28
C THR A 136 -6.52 -6.48 -18.14
N LEU A 137 -6.30 -5.95 -16.93
CA LEU A 137 -6.24 -4.50 -16.70
C LEU A 137 -5.16 -3.85 -17.56
N GLN A 138 -3.97 -4.45 -17.63
CA GLN A 138 -2.86 -3.97 -18.44
C GLN A 138 -3.15 -4.02 -19.94
N ALA A 139 -3.91 -5.03 -20.41
CA ALA A 139 -4.37 -5.10 -21.80
C ALA A 139 -5.40 -4.00 -22.13
N LEU A 140 -6.30 -3.69 -21.20
CA LEU A 140 -7.30 -2.61 -21.34
C LEU A 140 -6.69 -1.22 -21.24
N HIS A 141 -5.66 -1.05 -20.40
CA HIS A 141 -5.06 0.24 -20.06
C HIS A 141 -3.51 0.16 -20.09
N PRO A 142 -2.92 -0.07 -21.28
CA PRO A 142 -1.49 -0.35 -21.40
C PRO A 142 -0.63 0.79 -20.85
N GLY A 143 0.36 0.43 -20.02
CA GLY A 143 1.30 1.37 -19.43
C GLY A 143 0.74 2.21 -18.27
N ARG A 144 -0.50 1.96 -17.82
CA ARG A 144 -1.14 2.71 -16.73
C ARG A 144 -1.40 1.88 -15.48
N ILE A 145 -1.15 0.57 -15.47
CA ILE A 145 -1.52 -0.30 -14.34
C ILE A 145 -0.33 -0.60 -13.43
N ASP A 146 -0.55 -0.42 -12.13
CA ASP A 146 0.37 -0.83 -11.07
C ASP A 146 -0.24 -1.96 -10.23
N LEU A 147 0.59 -2.91 -9.82
CA LEU A 147 0.26 -4.00 -8.91
C LEU A 147 1.10 -3.89 -7.63
N GLY A 148 0.61 -3.13 -6.65
CA GLY A 148 1.18 -3.17 -5.30
C GLY A 148 0.69 -4.40 -4.54
N LEU A 149 1.60 -5.07 -3.83
CA LEU A 149 1.36 -6.30 -3.09
C LEU A 149 1.61 -6.09 -1.59
N GLY A 150 0.66 -6.52 -0.78
CA GLY A 150 0.73 -6.50 0.68
C GLY A 150 0.79 -7.91 1.28
N ARG A 151 1.56 -8.04 2.37
CA ARG A 151 1.69 -9.30 3.13
C ARG A 151 0.53 -9.57 4.09
N PHE A 152 -0.16 -8.53 4.54
CA PHE A 152 -1.21 -8.68 5.55
C PHE A 152 -2.49 -9.23 4.91
N SER A 153 -3.22 -10.06 5.64
CA SER A 153 -4.44 -10.70 5.15
C SER A 153 -5.73 -9.95 5.54
N GLY A 154 -5.62 -8.87 6.31
CA GLY A 154 -6.74 -7.99 6.66
C GLY A 154 -7.43 -8.38 7.98
N GLY A 155 -8.58 -7.75 8.22
CA GLY A 155 -9.39 -7.95 9.42
C GLY A 155 -8.89 -7.21 10.66
N THR A 156 -9.74 -7.17 11.68
CA THR A 156 -9.36 -6.72 13.03
C THR A 156 -8.82 -7.91 13.83
N ALA A 157 -8.13 -7.65 14.96
CA ALA A 157 -7.71 -8.73 15.87
C ALA A 157 -8.88 -9.63 16.27
N ALA A 158 -10.10 -9.07 16.39
CA ALA A 158 -11.30 -9.82 16.76
C ALA A 158 -11.91 -10.64 15.61
N THR A 159 -11.62 -10.30 14.34
CA THR A 159 -12.26 -10.93 13.17
C THR A 159 -11.26 -11.66 12.28
N HIS A 160 -9.98 -11.69 12.63
CA HIS A 160 -8.92 -12.24 11.81
C HIS A 160 -9.14 -13.72 11.51
N ASP A 161 -9.35 -14.54 12.54
CA ASP A 161 -9.53 -16.00 12.38
C ASP A 161 -10.79 -16.33 11.57
N LEU A 162 -11.88 -15.59 11.80
CA LEU A 162 -13.12 -15.72 11.04
C LEU A 162 -12.91 -15.36 9.56
N LEU A 163 -12.16 -14.30 9.29
CA LEU A 163 -11.81 -13.89 7.94
C LEU A 163 -10.95 -14.96 7.25
N MET A 164 -9.94 -15.50 7.95
CA MET A 164 -9.07 -16.54 7.37
C MET A 164 -9.87 -17.80 7.06
N ALA A 165 -10.78 -18.21 7.95
CA ALA A 165 -11.69 -19.32 7.70
C ALA A 165 -12.60 -19.06 6.47
N ALA A 166 -13.17 -17.86 6.35
CA ALA A 166 -14.02 -17.49 5.22
C ALA A 166 -13.26 -17.48 3.88
N LEU A 167 -11.99 -17.05 3.90
CA LEU A 167 -11.09 -17.07 2.74
C LEU A 167 -10.46 -18.44 2.47
N ARG A 168 -10.75 -19.44 3.33
CA ARG A 168 -10.15 -20.79 3.29
C ARG A 168 -8.62 -20.76 3.36
N ARG A 169 -8.08 -19.91 4.24
CA ARG A 169 -6.64 -19.75 4.46
C ARG A 169 -6.22 -20.34 5.80
N GLY A 170 -5.06 -20.99 5.78
CA GLY A 170 -4.40 -21.52 6.96
C GLY A 170 -3.68 -20.43 7.77
N PRO A 171 -3.22 -20.76 8.98
CA PRO A 171 -2.51 -19.82 9.86
C PRO A 171 -1.19 -19.30 9.26
N ASP A 172 -0.57 -20.08 8.36
CA ASP A 172 0.72 -19.77 7.76
C ASP A 172 0.64 -18.94 6.47
N ALA A 173 -0.56 -18.50 6.04
CA ALA A 173 -0.75 -17.79 4.77
C ALA A 173 0.17 -16.55 4.62
N ALA A 174 0.41 -15.81 5.71
CA ALA A 174 1.31 -14.66 5.69
C ALA A 174 2.80 -15.05 5.56
N ALA A 175 3.19 -16.28 5.93
CA ALA A 175 4.53 -16.80 5.75
C ALA A 175 4.79 -17.27 4.31
N GLU A 176 3.73 -17.65 3.58
CA GLU A 176 3.79 -18.04 2.16
C GLU A 176 4.04 -16.86 1.21
N PHE A 177 3.86 -15.62 1.68
CA PHE A 177 3.92 -14.40 0.87
C PHE A 177 5.13 -14.33 -0.10
N PRO A 178 6.38 -14.62 0.29
CA PRO A 178 7.51 -14.62 -0.66
C PRO A 178 7.33 -15.61 -1.82
N ALA A 179 6.87 -16.84 -1.54
CA ALA A 179 6.64 -17.85 -2.56
C ALA A 179 5.48 -17.48 -3.49
N LEU A 180 4.42 -16.87 -2.93
CA LEU A 180 3.29 -16.36 -3.71
C LEU A 180 3.70 -15.23 -4.65
N VAL A 181 4.62 -14.35 -4.22
CA VAL A 181 5.20 -13.30 -5.08
C VAL A 181 6.00 -13.93 -6.23
N ASP A 182 6.84 -14.92 -5.94
CA ASP A 182 7.64 -15.61 -6.97
C ASP A 182 6.76 -16.30 -8.01
N GLU A 183 5.70 -16.98 -7.56
CA GLU A 183 4.72 -17.61 -8.43
C GLU A 183 3.97 -16.58 -9.29
N LEU A 184 3.50 -15.48 -8.69
CA LEU A 184 2.84 -14.38 -9.39
C LEU A 184 3.75 -13.74 -10.45
N LEU A 185 5.01 -13.46 -10.13
CA LEU A 185 5.98 -12.91 -11.08
C LEU A 185 6.22 -13.90 -12.23
N GLY A 186 6.34 -15.20 -11.94
CA GLY A 186 6.46 -16.24 -12.95
C GLY A 186 5.28 -16.24 -13.93
N PHE A 187 4.06 -16.08 -13.42
CA PHE A 187 2.85 -15.96 -14.24
C PHE A 187 2.83 -14.66 -15.08
N LEU A 188 3.09 -13.51 -14.47
CA LEU A 188 3.07 -12.21 -15.16
C LEU A 188 4.12 -12.09 -16.27
N HIS A 189 5.27 -12.72 -16.10
CA HIS A 189 6.36 -12.70 -17.07
C HIS A 189 6.33 -13.89 -18.03
N HIS A 190 5.37 -14.82 -17.90
CA HIS A 190 5.34 -16.09 -18.62
C HIS A 190 6.69 -16.84 -18.54
N ALA A 191 7.33 -16.75 -17.38
CA ALA A 191 8.72 -17.16 -17.14
C ALA A 191 8.85 -17.86 -15.78
N GLY A 192 7.94 -18.80 -15.50
CA GLY A 192 8.01 -19.63 -14.30
C GLY A 192 9.20 -20.59 -14.34
N PRO A 193 9.79 -20.94 -13.18
CA PRO A 193 10.81 -22.00 -13.13
C PRO A 193 10.24 -23.29 -13.75
N PRO A 194 10.97 -24.00 -14.63
CA PRO A 194 10.48 -25.25 -15.23
C PRO A 194 10.10 -26.33 -14.21
N ALA A 195 10.67 -26.27 -13.00
CA ALA A 195 10.34 -27.15 -11.89
C ALA A 195 9.01 -26.82 -11.19
N HIS A 196 8.41 -25.67 -11.47
CA HIS A 196 7.14 -25.27 -10.86
C HIS A 196 5.97 -26.07 -11.46
N ARG A 197 5.09 -26.59 -10.61
CA ARG A 197 3.96 -27.46 -11.02
C ARG A 197 3.00 -26.82 -12.04
N PHE A 198 2.98 -25.49 -12.12
CA PHE A 198 2.12 -24.73 -13.02
C PHE A 198 2.87 -24.03 -14.17
N HIS A 199 4.16 -24.36 -14.40
CA HIS A 199 4.98 -23.69 -15.42
C HIS A 199 4.42 -23.82 -16.85
N ALA A 200 3.61 -24.84 -17.12
CA ALA A 200 3.04 -25.13 -18.43
C ALA A 200 1.67 -24.46 -18.66
N LEU A 201 1.13 -23.72 -17.68
CA LEU A 201 -0.09 -22.94 -17.89
C LEU A 201 0.22 -21.77 -18.83
N ASP A 202 -0.55 -21.64 -19.91
CA ASP A 202 -0.52 -20.48 -20.78
C ASP A 202 -1.63 -19.51 -20.37
N LEU A 203 -1.23 -18.37 -19.80
CA LEU A 203 -2.16 -17.39 -19.25
C LEU A 203 -2.58 -16.40 -20.32
N ALA A 204 -3.87 -16.10 -20.41
CA ALA A 204 -4.41 -15.03 -21.24
C ALA A 204 -5.06 -13.94 -20.37
N PRO A 205 -5.06 -12.67 -20.81
CA PRO A 205 -4.44 -12.16 -22.03
C PRO A 205 -2.92 -11.95 -21.89
N HIS A 206 -2.21 -11.86 -23.03
CA HIS A 206 -0.78 -11.52 -23.10
C HIS A 206 -0.58 -10.04 -23.45
N PRO A 207 -0.61 -9.12 -22.48
CA PRO A 207 -0.30 -7.72 -22.76
C PRO A 207 1.15 -7.56 -23.24
N ALA A 208 1.44 -6.46 -23.93
CA ALA A 208 2.79 -6.17 -24.47
C ALA A 208 3.90 -6.14 -23.39
N GLY A 209 3.51 -5.94 -22.12
CA GLY A 209 4.37 -6.10 -20.96
C GLY A 209 3.52 -6.15 -19.69
N PRO A 210 4.06 -6.68 -18.59
CA PRO A 210 3.34 -6.79 -17.33
C PRO A 210 3.06 -5.41 -16.68
N PRO A 211 2.13 -5.34 -15.72
CA PRO A 211 2.00 -4.18 -14.84
C PRO A 211 3.28 -3.95 -14.02
N GLU A 212 3.48 -2.73 -13.53
CA GLU A 212 4.58 -2.45 -12.61
C GLU A 212 4.27 -3.04 -11.22
N VAL A 213 5.09 -3.98 -10.74
CA VAL A 213 4.87 -4.67 -9.47
C VAL A 213 5.61 -3.96 -8.34
N HIS A 214 4.95 -3.70 -7.22
CA HIS A 214 5.51 -3.05 -6.03
C HIS A 214 5.30 -3.90 -4.78
N ILE A 215 6.23 -3.85 -3.83
CA ILE A 215 6.06 -4.48 -2.51
C ILE A 215 5.77 -3.41 -1.47
N LEU A 216 4.64 -3.53 -0.77
CA LEU A 216 4.27 -2.65 0.34
C LEU A 216 4.75 -3.24 1.67
N GLY A 217 5.32 -2.38 2.51
CA GLY A 217 5.71 -2.78 3.85
C GLY A 217 6.15 -1.62 4.74
N ALA A 218 6.21 -1.90 6.04
CA ALA A 218 6.66 -0.95 7.06
C ALA A 218 7.77 -1.52 7.96
N SER A 219 8.35 -2.67 7.58
CA SER A 219 9.39 -3.38 8.33
C SER A 219 10.43 -4.00 7.39
N GLY A 220 11.55 -4.43 7.96
CA GLY A 220 12.69 -5.00 7.22
C GLY A 220 12.36 -6.24 6.39
N ASN A 221 11.34 -7.03 6.75
CA ASN A 221 10.97 -8.23 5.99
C ASN A 221 10.43 -7.89 4.59
N GLY A 222 9.54 -6.90 4.48
CA GLY A 222 9.01 -6.45 3.19
C GLY A 222 10.07 -5.75 2.36
N ALA A 223 10.89 -4.92 3.02
CA ALA A 223 12.05 -4.26 2.41
C ALA A 223 13.04 -5.25 1.79
N ARG A 224 13.44 -6.29 2.53
CA ARG A 224 14.36 -7.31 2.02
C ARG A 224 13.77 -8.09 0.84
N LEU A 225 12.50 -8.51 0.92
CA LEU A 225 11.85 -9.20 -0.20
C LEU A 225 11.82 -8.34 -1.47
N ALA A 226 11.47 -7.06 -1.34
CA ALA A 226 11.47 -6.13 -2.46
C ALA A 226 12.87 -6.01 -3.10
N ALA A 227 13.90 -5.89 -2.26
CA ALA A 227 15.29 -5.75 -2.67
C ALA A 227 15.84 -6.98 -3.39
N GLU A 228 15.59 -8.17 -2.85
CA GLU A 228 16.02 -9.46 -3.42
C GLU A 228 15.33 -9.80 -4.75
N ARG A 229 14.16 -9.19 -5.03
CA ARG A 229 13.41 -9.34 -6.29
C ARG A 229 13.52 -8.14 -7.21
N SER A 230 14.41 -7.19 -6.89
CA SER A 230 14.62 -5.95 -7.65
C SER A 230 13.32 -5.17 -7.91
N LEU A 231 12.37 -5.23 -6.97
CA LEU A 231 11.08 -4.55 -7.04
C LEU A 231 11.12 -3.21 -6.29
N PRO A 232 10.38 -2.18 -6.75
CA PRO A 232 10.13 -0.98 -5.98
C PRO A 232 9.51 -1.28 -4.61
N PHE A 233 9.97 -0.56 -3.59
CA PHE A 233 9.48 -0.68 -2.22
C PHE A 233 8.60 0.51 -1.85
N VAL A 234 7.44 0.23 -1.26
CA VAL A 234 6.50 1.25 -0.79
C VAL A 234 6.48 1.22 0.74
N HIS A 235 7.11 2.24 1.32
CA HIS A 235 7.24 2.40 2.76
C HIS A 235 5.96 2.97 3.37
N GLY A 236 5.29 2.16 4.21
CA GLY A 236 4.04 2.50 4.87
C GLY A 236 4.18 3.44 6.06
N HIS A 237 4.64 4.69 5.85
CA HIS A 237 4.78 5.70 6.91
C HIS A 237 3.43 6.04 7.59
N HIS A 238 2.35 6.02 6.82
CA HIS A 238 0.96 6.22 7.28
C HIS A 238 0.46 5.19 8.30
N LEU A 239 1.20 4.09 8.53
CA LEU A 239 0.82 3.08 9.53
C LEU A 239 1.14 3.50 10.97
N GLY A 240 1.80 4.64 11.15
CA GLY A 240 2.12 5.23 12.45
C GLY A 240 3.37 4.67 13.10
N ARG A 241 3.88 5.40 14.11
CA ARG A 241 5.17 5.14 14.77
C ARG A 241 5.26 3.76 15.41
N SER A 242 4.13 3.23 15.88
CA SER A 242 4.07 1.91 16.49
C SER A 242 4.42 0.79 15.50
N LYS A 243 4.01 0.93 14.23
CA LYS A 243 4.12 -0.09 13.18
C LYS A 243 5.20 0.22 12.15
N CYS A 244 5.54 1.48 11.98
CA CYS A 244 6.52 1.96 11.02
C CYS A 244 7.93 1.88 11.62
N ARG A 245 8.85 1.29 10.84
CA ARG A 245 10.28 1.19 11.15
C ARG A 245 11.05 1.94 10.06
N PRO A 246 11.50 3.18 10.33
CA PRO A 246 12.15 4.02 9.30
C PRO A 246 13.39 3.37 8.65
N ASP A 247 14.12 2.58 9.41
CA ASP A 247 15.28 1.78 8.97
C ASP A 247 14.92 0.71 7.92
N ALA A 248 13.62 0.44 7.67
CA ALA A 248 13.20 -0.43 6.58
C ALA A 248 13.67 0.07 5.21
N VAL A 249 13.73 1.40 4.99
CA VAL A 249 14.21 1.95 3.73
C VAL A 249 15.72 1.70 3.55
N ASP A 250 16.49 1.82 4.63
CA ASP A 250 17.92 1.54 4.60
C ASP A 250 18.19 0.05 4.37
N HIS A 251 17.42 -0.83 5.02
CA HIS A 251 17.47 -2.27 4.76
C HIS A 251 17.14 -2.62 3.31
N TYR A 252 16.16 -1.96 2.69
CA TYR A 252 15.83 -2.16 1.28
C TYR A 252 17.01 -1.80 0.37
N ARG A 253 17.64 -0.64 0.60
CA ARG A 253 18.80 -0.21 -0.20
C ARG A 253 20.01 -1.12 0.03
N ALA A 254 20.27 -1.50 1.28
CA ALA A 254 21.41 -2.34 1.63
C ALA A 254 21.30 -3.77 1.06
N ALA A 255 20.08 -4.31 0.96
CA ALA A 255 19.84 -5.63 0.38
C ALA A 255 19.64 -5.62 -1.14
N TRP A 256 19.68 -4.44 -1.79
CA TRP A 256 19.34 -4.31 -3.21
C TRP A 256 20.27 -5.14 -4.10
N THR A 257 19.66 -6.00 -4.91
CA THR A 257 20.34 -6.73 -5.97
C THR A 257 19.73 -6.31 -7.30
N PRO A 258 20.49 -5.73 -8.24
CA PRO A 258 20.00 -5.44 -9.58
C PRO A 258 19.51 -6.71 -10.28
N GLY A 259 18.41 -6.62 -11.03
CA GLY A 259 17.78 -7.79 -11.64
C GLY A 259 16.86 -7.42 -12.81
N ALA A 260 16.16 -8.42 -13.34
CA ALA A 260 15.34 -8.29 -14.55
C ALA A 260 14.22 -7.22 -14.44
N THR A 261 13.77 -6.93 -13.23
CA THR A 261 12.67 -6.01 -12.91
C THR A 261 13.13 -4.60 -12.52
N GLY A 262 14.42 -4.38 -12.28
CA GLY A 262 14.91 -3.08 -11.83
C GLY A 262 16.43 -2.93 -11.82
N ALA A 263 16.92 -1.82 -12.37
CA ALA A 263 18.34 -1.47 -12.39
C ALA A 263 18.81 -0.73 -11.12
N ALA A 264 17.90 -0.04 -10.43
CA ALA A 264 18.20 0.74 -9.23
C ALA A 264 17.04 0.67 -8.23
N PRO A 265 17.31 0.79 -6.91
CA PRO A 265 16.27 0.79 -5.89
C PRO A 265 15.35 1.99 -6.07
N ARG A 266 14.03 1.77 -5.92
CA ARG A 266 13.01 2.82 -5.99
C ARG A 266 12.12 2.77 -4.75
N VAL A 267 11.96 3.92 -4.10
CA VAL A 267 11.23 4.06 -2.83
C VAL A 267 10.05 5.01 -3.00
N ILE A 268 8.85 4.52 -2.68
CA ILE A 268 7.66 5.36 -2.51
C ILE A 268 7.37 5.46 -1.01
N VAL A 269 7.13 6.67 -0.49
CA VAL A 269 6.72 6.86 0.91
C VAL A 269 5.23 7.21 0.97
N ALA A 270 4.43 6.35 1.59
CA ALA A 270 2.99 6.57 1.77
C ALA A 270 2.71 7.22 3.12
N VAL A 271 2.16 8.44 3.15
CA VAL A 271 2.03 9.28 4.35
C VAL A 271 0.63 9.88 4.52
N ASN A 272 0.08 9.82 5.75
CA ASN A 272 -1.19 10.45 6.09
C ASN A 272 -1.12 11.96 5.88
N THR A 273 -2.07 12.53 5.15
CA THR A 273 -2.02 13.93 4.74
C THR A 273 -3.38 14.61 4.89
N VAL A 274 -3.38 15.84 5.42
CA VAL A 274 -4.54 16.75 5.46
C VAL A 274 -4.08 18.12 4.99
N CYS A 275 -4.79 18.74 4.06
CA CYS A 275 -4.50 20.11 3.64
C CYS A 275 -5.74 20.99 3.71
N ALA A 276 -5.56 22.18 4.29
CA ALA A 276 -6.60 23.21 4.37
C ALA A 276 -5.98 24.58 4.06
N PRO A 277 -6.78 25.65 3.86
CA PRO A 277 -6.26 27.00 3.65
C PRO A 277 -5.35 27.53 4.76
N THR A 278 -5.56 27.12 6.02
CA THR A 278 -4.73 27.49 7.17
C THR A 278 -4.28 26.28 7.97
N ASP A 279 -3.23 26.45 8.78
CA ASP A 279 -2.71 25.39 9.64
C ASP A 279 -3.75 24.97 10.69
N GLU A 280 -4.47 25.93 11.28
CA GLU A 280 -5.50 25.67 12.29
C GLU A 280 -6.68 24.88 11.71
N GLU A 281 -7.12 25.19 10.49
CA GLU A 281 -8.19 24.43 9.85
C GLU A 281 -7.75 22.99 9.53
N ALA A 282 -6.49 22.81 9.12
CA ALA A 282 -5.96 21.49 8.83
C ALA A 282 -5.80 20.63 10.10
N GLU A 283 -5.34 21.23 11.20
CA GLU A 283 -5.28 20.55 12.50
C GLU A 283 -6.67 20.13 12.95
N LEU A 284 -7.66 21.03 12.92
CA LEU A 284 -9.03 20.72 13.33
C LEU A 284 -9.63 19.56 12.51
N ARG A 285 -9.36 19.52 11.21
CA ARG A 285 -9.80 18.43 10.31
C ARG A 285 -9.13 17.10 10.65
N ALA A 286 -7.81 17.11 10.86
CA ALA A 286 -7.07 15.92 11.26
C ALA A 286 -7.58 15.37 12.60
N VAL A 287 -7.73 16.24 13.60
CA VAL A 287 -8.25 15.88 14.92
C VAL A 287 -9.69 15.35 14.82
N ARG A 288 -10.56 15.93 13.99
CA ARG A 288 -11.92 15.43 13.79
C ARG A 288 -11.93 14.01 13.20
N ALA A 289 -11.07 13.72 12.21
CA ALA A 289 -10.95 12.39 11.64
C ALA A 289 -10.40 11.38 12.67
N ALA A 290 -9.39 11.77 13.44
CA ALA A 290 -8.82 10.94 14.50
C ALA A 290 -9.81 10.67 15.65
N ALA A 291 -10.60 11.68 16.06
CA ALA A 291 -11.63 11.57 17.09
C ALA A 291 -12.68 10.50 16.74
N TYR A 292 -12.99 10.34 15.45
CA TYR A 292 -13.86 9.25 15.00
C TYR A 292 -13.23 7.86 15.28
N ALA A 293 -11.94 7.67 14.98
CA ALA A 293 -11.25 6.43 15.27
C ALA A 293 -11.16 6.16 16.80
N VAL A 294 -10.93 7.21 17.60
CA VAL A 294 -10.91 7.16 19.07
C VAL A 294 -12.26 6.69 19.61
N ARG A 295 -13.37 7.31 19.21
CA ARG A 295 -14.72 6.90 19.62
C ARG A 295 -15.02 5.44 19.30
N ARG A 296 -14.63 5.00 18.11
CA ARG A 296 -14.84 3.61 17.68
C ARG A 296 -14.04 2.63 18.54
N ARG A 297 -12.80 2.95 18.88
CA ARG A 297 -11.95 2.12 19.76
C ARG A 297 -12.55 2.03 21.16
N ALA A 298 -12.98 3.15 21.74
CA ALA A 298 -13.66 3.17 23.04
C ALA A 298 -14.96 2.34 23.03
N ALA A 299 -15.79 2.50 22.00
CA ALA A 299 -17.02 1.72 21.85
C ALA A 299 -16.75 0.20 21.73
N ALA A 300 -15.71 -0.19 20.99
CA ALA A 300 -15.32 -1.60 20.86
C ALA A 300 -14.75 -2.19 22.17
N ALA A 301 -14.15 -1.36 23.01
CA ALA A 301 -13.68 -1.74 24.34
C ALA A 301 -14.81 -1.77 25.40
N ALA A 302 -16.05 -1.42 25.02
CA ALA A 302 -17.18 -1.21 25.93
C ALA A 302 -16.90 -0.18 27.05
N ASP A 303 -16.03 0.80 26.76
CA ASP A 303 -15.76 1.91 27.66
C ASP A 303 -16.97 2.86 27.72
N ALA A 304 -17.11 3.58 28.83
CA ALA A 304 -18.07 4.68 28.92
C ALA A 304 -17.76 5.72 27.83
N PRO A 305 -18.77 6.45 27.30
CA PRO A 305 -18.53 7.54 26.36
C PRO A 305 -17.49 8.50 26.92
N LEU A 306 -16.48 8.78 26.12
CA LEU A 306 -15.42 9.71 26.49
C LEU A 306 -16.01 11.12 26.61
N ASP A 307 -15.60 11.87 27.63
CA ASP A 307 -15.90 13.29 27.68
C ASP A 307 -15.17 14.03 26.53
N PRO A 308 -15.67 15.20 26.10
CA PRO A 308 -15.11 15.90 24.95
C PRO A 308 -13.63 16.28 25.08
N ALA A 309 -13.16 16.61 26.29
CA ALA A 309 -11.77 17.00 26.50
C ALA A 309 -10.83 15.78 26.40
N ARG A 310 -11.27 14.62 26.91
CA ARG A 310 -10.53 13.37 26.77
C ARG A 310 -10.51 12.86 25.32
N GLU A 311 -11.63 12.96 24.61
CA GLU A 311 -11.71 12.62 23.18
C GLU A 311 -10.70 13.45 22.36
N ASP A 312 -10.71 14.78 22.56
CA ASP A 312 -9.84 15.73 21.86
C ASP A 312 -8.35 15.48 22.17
N ALA A 313 -8.01 15.20 23.42
CA ALA A 313 -6.65 14.84 23.81
C ALA A 313 -6.17 13.55 23.13
N LEU A 314 -6.98 12.48 23.16
CA LEU A 314 -6.66 11.20 22.51
C LEU A 314 -6.60 11.33 20.98
N ALA A 315 -7.43 12.18 20.39
CA ALA A 315 -7.42 12.45 18.96
C ALA A 315 -6.12 13.14 18.54
N ARG A 316 -5.63 14.14 19.29
CA ARG A 316 -4.31 14.75 19.02
C ARG A 316 -3.17 13.77 19.21
N GLU A 317 -3.21 12.93 20.25
CA GLU A 317 -2.23 11.85 20.43
C GLU A 317 -2.21 10.90 19.22
N LEU A 318 -3.39 10.54 18.69
CA LEU A 318 -3.50 9.67 17.53
C LEU A 318 -2.97 10.33 16.25
N VAL A 319 -3.28 11.62 16.01
CA VAL A 319 -2.71 12.39 14.88
C VAL A 319 -1.17 12.37 14.91
N ALA A 320 -0.58 12.49 16.09
CA ALA A 320 0.87 12.43 16.28
C ALA A 320 1.44 11.01 16.12
N GLU A 321 0.73 9.99 16.60
CA GLU A 321 1.11 8.57 16.46
C GLU A 321 1.07 8.13 14.99
N GLU A 322 0.01 8.49 14.26
CA GLU A 322 -0.21 8.14 12.86
C GLU A 322 0.57 9.04 11.88
N GLN A 323 1.41 9.95 12.44
CA GLN A 323 2.35 10.78 11.70
C GLN A 323 1.67 11.61 10.60
N VAL A 324 0.50 12.19 10.90
CA VAL A 324 -0.28 12.94 9.92
C VAL A 324 0.40 14.26 9.59
N VAL A 325 0.78 14.43 8.34
CA VAL A 325 1.24 15.72 7.81
C VAL A 325 0.02 16.59 7.51
N HIS A 326 -0.19 17.60 8.34
CA HIS A 326 -1.31 18.54 8.20
C HIS A 326 -0.84 20.00 8.20
N GLY A 327 -1.55 20.86 7.46
CA GLY A 327 -1.28 22.30 7.44
C GLY A 327 -1.85 23.03 6.22
N ALA A 328 -1.47 24.30 6.10
CA ALA A 328 -1.61 25.10 4.89
C ALA A 328 -0.77 24.50 3.73
N PRO A 329 -1.06 24.81 2.46
CA PRO A 329 -0.41 24.14 1.33
C PRO A 329 1.12 24.25 1.35
N ALA A 330 1.66 25.43 1.66
CA ALA A 330 3.11 25.64 1.75
C ALA A 330 3.75 24.81 2.89
N ALA A 331 3.09 24.73 4.05
CA ALA A 331 3.58 23.98 5.20
C ALA A 331 3.57 22.47 4.93
N VAL A 332 2.50 21.96 4.31
CA VAL A 332 2.41 20.54 3.91
C VAL A 332 3.47 20.23 2.86
N SER A 333 3.59 21.01 1.79
CA SER A 333 4.61 20.80 0.75
C SER A 333 6.03 20.77 1.31
N ALA A 334 6.37 21.68 2.24
CA ALA A 334 7.67 21.70 2.90
C ALA A 334 7.92 20.44 3.74
N ARG A 335 6.92 20.00 4.52
CA ARG A 335 7.00 18.78 5.34
C ARG A 335 7.12 17.51 4.50
N LEU A 336 6.38 17.41 3.39
CA LEU A 336 6.49 16.29 2.45
C LEU A 336 7.86 16.24 1.77
N ALA A 337 8.41 17.40 1.37
CA ALA A 337 9.75 17.49 0.79
C ALA A 337 10.84 17.10 1.79
N ALA A 338 10.72 17.53 3.05
CA ALA A 338 11.63 17.12 4.12
C ALA A 338 11.57 15.60 4.36
N LEU A 339 10.36 15.03 4.47
CA LEU A 339 10.17 13.59 4.62
C LEU A 339 10.77 12.79 3.45
N ALA A 340 10.58 13.29 2.22
CA ALA A 340 11.16 12.68 1.03
C ALA A 340 12.69 12.74 1.06
N ALA A 341 13.29 13.86 1.49
CA ALA A 341 14.73 14.00 1.61
C ALA A 341 15.31 13.08 2.70
N ASP A 342 14.67 13.02 3.87
CA ASP A 342 15.10 12.22 5.02
C ASP A 342 15.10 10.72 4.70
N LEU A 343 14.08 10.24 3.98
CA LEU A 343 13.97 8.84 3.59
C LEU A 343 14.61 8.56 2.22
N GLY A 344 15.03 9.58 1.48
CA GLY A 344 15.49 9.47 0.08
C GLY A 344 14.40 8.92 -0.86
N ALA A 345 13.15 9.30 -0.66
CA ALA A 345 12.03 8.84 -1.47
C ALA A 345 12.14 9.34 -2.91
N ASP A 346 11.83 8.47 -3.87
CA ASP A 346 11.71 8.83 -5.29
C ASP A 346 10.31 9.39 -5.60
N GLU A 347 9.32 9.08 -4.75
CA GLU A 347 7.92 9.44 -4.88
C GLU A 347 7.25 9.53 -3.50
N VAL A 348 6.33 10.48 -3.32
CA VAL A 348 5.51 10.60 -2.12
C VAL A 348 4.05 10.30 -2.45
N MET A 349 3.48 9.34 -1.74
CA MET A 349 2.10 8.91 -1.90
C MET A 349 1.26 9.45 -0.73
N LEU A 350 0.39 10.39 -1.04
CA LEU A 350 -0.53 10.96 -0.08
C LEU A 350 -1.59 9.92 0.28
N VAL A 351 -1.81 9.74 1.57
CA VAL A 351 -2.97 9.01 2.11
C VAL A 351 -3.90 10.07 2.70
N PRO A 352 -4.93 10.54 1.96
CA PRO A 352 -5.87 11.52 2.49
C PRO A 352 -6.52 10.98 3.77
N TYR A 353 -6.37 11.71 4.86
CA TYR A 353 -6.77 11.25 6.19
C TYR A 353 -8.28 11.44 6.45
N GLU A 354 -8.95 12.23 5.60
CA GLU A 354 -10.34 12.60 5.78
C GLU A 354 -11.33 11.51 5.36
N LEU A 355 -12.46 11.47 6.06
CA LEU A 355 -13.47 10.42 5.97
C LEU A 355 -14.54 10.66 4.89
N THR A 356 -14.44 11.74 4.11
CA THR A 356 -15.41 12.06 3.04
C THR A 356 -14.68 12.27 1.72
N GLY A 357 -15.27 11.82 0.59
CA GLY A 357 -14.68 12.04 -0.73
C GLY A 357 -14.49 13.53 -1.05
N ALA A 358 -15.42 14.38 -0.61
CA ALA A 358 -15.35 15.83 -0.79
C ALA A 358 -14.12 16.46 -0.11
N ASP A 359 -13.83 16.06 1.13
CA ASP A 359 -12.66 16.56 1.87
C ASP A 359 -11.36 16.01 1.31
N ARG A 360 -11.32 14.72 0.94
CA ARG A 360 -10.16 14.13 0.25
C ARG A 360 -9.85 14.90 -1.04
N GLY A 361 -10.86 15.15 -1.87
CA GLY A 361 -10.73 15.95 -3.09
C GLY A 361 -10.34 17.42 -2.85
N ARG A 362 -10.66 18.00 -1.69
CA ARG A 362 -10.18 19.34 -1.30
C ARG A 362 -8.68 19.32 -1.00
N THR A 363 -8.22 18.36 -0.21
CA THR A 363 -6.79 18.18 0.09
C THR A 363 -5.97 18.01 -1.18
N LEU A 364 -6.43 17.19 -2.13
CA LEU A 364 -5.74 17.00 -3.40
C LEU A 364 -5.65 18.29 -4.24
N ARG A 365 -6.75 19.06 -4.35
CA ARG A 365 -6.76 20.31 -5.11
C ARG A 365 -5.82 21.37 -4.52
N LEU A 366 -5.78 21.49 -3.20
CA LEU A 366 -4.92 22.45 -2.51
C LEU A 366 -3.43 22.14 -2.72
N LEU A 367 -3.04 20.88 -2.63
CA LEU A 367 -1.64 20.46 -2.79
C LEU A 367 -1.16 20.48 -4.25
N ALA A 368 -2.05 20.19 -5.20
CA ALA A 368 -1.76 20.34 -6.62
C ALA A 368 -1.45 21.81 -6.98
N GLY A 369 -2.22 22.76 -6.45
CA GLY A 369 -1.98 24.19 -6.69
C GLY A 369 -0.71 24.77 -6.05
N ALA A 370 -0.16 24.09 -5.03
CA ALA A 370 1.07 24.49 -4.34
C ALA A 370 2.33 23.78 -4.88
N SER A 371 2.16 22.72 -5.67
CA SER A 371 3.28 22.00 -6.27
C SER A 371 3.67 22.66 -7.59
N PRO A 372 4.96 22.91 -7.86
CA PRO A 372 5.38 23.36 -9.19
C PRO A 372 5.02 22.25 -10.20
N GLN A 373 4.09 22.56 -11.12
CA GLN A 373 3.65 21.62 -12.15
C GLN A 373 4.87 21.05 -12.89
N ARG A 374 4.96 19.72 -12.96
CA ARG A 374 5.89 19.05 -13.89
C ARG A 374 5.13 18.72 -15.17
N ASP A 375 5.70 19.13 -16.29
CA ASP A 375 5.38 18.54 -17.58
C ASP A 375 5.71 17.04 -17.49
N VAL A 376 4.67 16.20 -17.58
CA VAL A 376 4.84 14.76 -17.69
C VAL A 376 5.47 14.48 -19.05
N PRO A 377 6.70 13.93 -19.14
CA PRO A 377 7.28 13.64 -20.43
C PRO A 377 6.42 12.58 -21.14
N PRO A 378 6.14 12.74 -22.45
CA PRO A 378 5.38 11.77 -23.20
C PRO A 378 6.11 10.44 -23.16
N GLN A 379 5.44 9.39 -22.67
CA GLN A 379 6.00 8.05 -22.66
C GLN A 379 6.38 7.66 -24.09
N THR A 380 7.65 7.36 -24.31
CA THR A 380 8.15 6.84 -25.59
C THR A 380 7.37 5.57 -25.91
N ARG A 381 6.59 5.60 -26.99
CA ARG A 381 6.02 4.39 -27.59
C ARG A 381 7.17 3.45 -27.91
N SER A 382 7.34 2.42 -27.08
CA SER A 382 8.24 1.31 -27.34
C SER A 382 7.89 0.69 -28.70
N GLY A 383 8.94 0.32 -29.42
CA GLY A 383 8.99 0.02 -30.85
C GLY A 383 7.81 -0.80 -31.40
N ARG A 384 7.33 -0.34 -32.55
CA ARG A 384 6.54 -1.12 -33.51
C ARG A 384 7.31 -2.42 -33.81
N VAL A 385 6.83 -3.55 -33.32
CA VAL A 385 7.38 -4.87 -33.69
C VAL A 385 7.22 -5.06 -35.20
N PRO A 386 8.29 -5.43 -35.95
CA PRO A 386 8.19 -5.73 -37.38
C PRO A 386 7.23 -6.91 -37.59
N GLY A 387 6.30 -6.76 -38.54
CA GLY A 387 5.18 -7.66 -38.75
C GLY A 387 5.58 -9.10 -39.03
N HIS A 388 4.83 -10.04 -38.45
CA HIS A 388 4.77 -11.41 -38.94
C HIS A 388 4.11 -11.46 -40.33
N PRO A 389 4.63 -12.26 -41.26
CA PRO A 389 4.00 -12.45 -42.57
C PRO A 389 2.69 -13.24 -42.40
N ARG A 390 1.60 -12.70 -42.93
CA ARG A 390 0.32 -13.43 -43.05
C ARG A 390 0.51 -14.61 -44.02
N PRO A 391 0.06 -15.83 -43.69
CA PRO A 391 -0.08 -16.87 -44.69
C PRO A 391 -1.28 -16.56 -45.58
N GLY A 392 -1.12 -16.87 -46.87
CA GLY A 392 -1.94 -16.40 -47.98
C GLY A 392 -3.41 -16.80 -47.95
N GLY A 393 -4.19 -16.02 -48.67
CA GLY A 393 -5.61 -16.27 -48.90
C GLY A 393 -5.85 -17.45 -49.82
N SER A 394 -6.88 -18.22 -49.49
CA SER A 394 -7.72 -18.91 -50.44
C SER A 394 -9.16 -18.54 -50.09
N GLN A 395 -9.85 -17.98 -51.08
CA GLN A 395 -11.26 -17.64 -51.04
C GLN A 395 -12.10 -18.89 -50.82
N ASP A 396 -13.11 -18.80 -49.95
CA ASP A 396 -14.44 -19.37 -50.14
C ASP A 396 -15.33 -18.90 -48.97
N GLU A 397 -16.26 -18.00 -49.29
CA GLU A 397 -17.28 -17.46 -48.39
C GLU A 397 -18.65 -17.98 -48.84
N PRO A 398 -19.51 -18.46 -47.94
CA PRO A 398 -20.95 -18.44 -48.14
C PRO A 398 -21.68 -17.65 -47.03
N PRO A 399 -22.94 -17.23 -47.29
CA PRO A 399 -23.42 -15.93 -46.85
C PRO A 399 -24.09 -15.92 -45.47
N HIS A 400 -24.12 -14.69 -44.95
CA HIS A 400 -24.79 -14.21 -43.75
C HIS A 400 -26.21 -14.78 -43.52
N ALA A 401 -26.45 -15.27 -42.29
CA ALA A 401 -27.78 -15.44 -41.72
C ALA A 401 -27.97 -14.42 -40.59
N GLU A 402 -28.90 -13.49 -40.80
CA GLU A 402 -29.40 -12.56 -39.79
C GLU A 402 -30.14 -13.33 -38.69
N VAL A 403 -29.78 -13.12 -37.43
CA VAL A 403 -30.55 -13.61 -36.29
C VAL A 403 -31.35 -12.44 -35.72
N SER A 404 -32.64 -12.39 -36.04
CA SER A 404 -33.62 -11.55 -35.35
C SER A 404 -33.92 -12.12 -33.97
N LEU A 405 -33.65 -11.33 -32.93
CA LEU A 405 -34.08 -11.59 -31.56
C LEU A 405 -35.53 -11.10 -31.40
N SER A 406 -36.48 -12.04 -31.41
CA SER A 406 -37.87 -11.80 -31.05
C SER A 406 -38.04 -11.90 -29.53
N THR A 407 -38.47 -10.81 -28.91
CA THR A 407 -38.94 -10.74 -27.53
C THR A 407 -40.28 -11.45 -27.38
N ALA A 408 -40.42 -12.35 -26.40
CA ALA A 408 -41.72 -12.83 -25.93
C ALA A 408 -41.79 -12.77 -24.40
N SER A 409 -42.84 -12.10 -23.93
CA SER A 409 -43.18 -11.86 -22.53
C SER A 409 -44.36 -12.76 -22.11
N ALA A 410 -44.26 -13.30 -20.89
CA ALA A 410 -45.28 -13.62 -19.89
C ALA A 410 -46.42 -14.63 -20.17
N ALA A 411 -46.44 -15.69 -19.33
CA ALA A 411 -47.56 -16.26 -18.53
C ALA A 411 -47.13 -17.70 -18.15
N GLY A 412 -46.99 -18.14 -16.89
CA GLY A 412 -47.94 -18.08 -15.79
C GLY A 412 -48.68 -19.41 -15.71
N VAL A 413 -48.23 -20.39 -14.89
CA VAL A 413 -49.05 -21.47 -14.33
C VAL A 413 -48.44 -21.96 -13.01
N THR A 414 -49.25 -21.87 -11.95
CA THR A 414 -49.16 -22.55 -10.66
C THR A 414 -49.42 -24.06 -10.80
N ASN A 415 -48.61 -24.90 -10.16
CA ASN A 415 -49.08 -25.89 -9.18
C ASN A 415 -47.91 -26.36 -8.29
#